data_AF-A0A9P5VZU6-F1
#
_entry.id   AF-A0A9P5VZU6-F1
#
_cell.length_a   1.000
_cell.length_b   1.000
_cell.length_c   1.000
_cell.angle_alpha   90.00
_cell.angle_beta   90.00
_cell.angle_gamma   90.00
#
_symmetry.space_group_name_H-M   'P 1'
#
loop_
_entity.id
_entity.type
_entity.pdbx_description
1 polymer ?
#
loop_
_entity_poly.entity_id
_entity_poly.type
_entity_poly.pdbx_seq_one_letter_code
_entity_poly.pdbx_strand_id
1 'polypeptide(L)'
;MAEEQKDWYTVLGVERTATTNEIKKAYRKKALKYHPDKNPSPSAEKIFEDVSKAYEVLADPVTRAAFDNKVNIKVQAIERTERYDSARKKMKEDLERRESEFKQQQQAEKEAALKTQYEAGDFSAIAYNRCEP
;
A
#
# COMPACT_ATOMS: atom_id res chain seq x y z
N MET A 1 -23.48 3.36 -3.12
CA MET A 1 -22.30 2.90 -2.36
C MET A 1 -20.99 3.39 -3.00
N ALA A 2 -20.80 4.70 -3.13
CA ALA A 2 -19.54 5.34 -3.56
C ALA A 2 -19.34 6.76 -2.95
N GLU A 3 -20.31 7.27 -2.18
CA GLU A 3 -20.26 8.64 -1.62
C GLU A 3 -19.44 8.74 -0.33
N GLU A 4 -19.06 7.62 0.29
CA GLU A 4 -18.42 7.58 1.62
C GLU A 4 -16.90 7.86 1.65
N GLN A 5 -16.28 8.09 0.48
CA GLN A 5 -14.84 8.34 0.36
C GLN A 5 -14.51 9.76 -0.11
N LYS A 6 -15.51 10.61 -0.37
CA LYS A 6 -15.23 12.01 -0.74
C LYS A 6 -14.70 12.76 0.47
N ASP A 7 -13.50 13.33 0.31
CA ASP A 7 -12.95 14.27 1.28
C ASP A 7 -13.65 15.62 1.13
N TRP A 8 -14.53 15.94 2.08
CA TRP A 8 -15.32 17.17 2.11
C TRP A 8 -14.45 18.43 2.17
N TYR A 9 -13.26 18.35 2.78
CA TYR A 9 -12.31 19.46 2.83
C TYR A 9 -11.76 19.77 1.44
N THR A 10 -11.37 18.73 0.69
CA THR A 10 -10.95 18.84 -0.72
C THR A 10 -12.10 19.34 -1.61
N VAL A 11 -13.33 18.88 -1.39
CA VAL A 11 -14.53 19.34 -2.12
C VAL A 11 -14.79 20.83 -1.92
N LEU A 12 -14.59 21.37 -0.71
CA LEU A 12 -14.67 22.81 -0.45
C LEU A 12 -13.39 23.57 -0.84
N GLY A 13 -12.27 22.86 -1.00
CA GLY A 13 -10.97 23.44 -1.33
C GLY A 13 -10.37 24.20 -0.16
N VAL A 14 -10.54 23.65 1.05
CA VAL A 14 -10.03 24.20 2.31
C VAL A 14 -9.17 23.15 3.00
N GLU A 15 -8.27 23.59 3.87
CA GLU A 15 -7.48 22.67 4.69
C GLU A 15 -8.32 22.06 5.83
N ARG A 16 -7.89 20.92 6.36
CA ARG A 16 -8.53 20.26 7.51
C ARG A 16 -8.47 21.10 8.79
N THR A 17 -7.51 22.02 8.85
CA THR A 17 -7.30 23.01 9.92
C THR A 17 -8.19 24.24 9.77
N ALA A 18 -8.94 24.37 8.67
CA ALA A 18 -9.74 25.55 8.39
C ALA A 18 -10.83 25.79 9.45
N THR A 19 -11.02 27.08 9.75
CA THR A 19 -12.06 27.55 10.67
C THR A 19 -13.44 27.50 10.03
N THR A 20 -14.49 27.49 10.84
CA THR A 20 -15.89 27.53 10.35
C THR A 20 -16.16 28.75 9.46
N ASN A 21 -15.51 29.87 9.74
CA ASN A 21 -15.59 31.09 8.92
C ASN A 21 -15.01 30.89 7.51
N GLU A 22 -13.86 30.22 7.40
CA GLU A 22 -13.22 29.92 6.12
C GLU A 22 -14.04 28.92 5.30
N ILE A 23 -14.57 27.89 5.96
CA ILE A 23 -15.49 26.90 5.36
C ILE A 23 -16.72 27.61 4.78
N LYS A 24 -17.35 28.52 5.54
CA LYS A 24 -18.51 29.30 5.09
C LYS A 24 -18.16 30.26 3.93
N LYS A 25 -16.95 30.83 3.92
CA LYS A 25 -16.47 31.68 2.82
C LYS A 25 -16.22 30.86 1.55
N ALA A 26 -15.60 29.70 1.68
CA ALA A 26 -15.32 28.79 0.58
C ALA A 26 -16.61 28.25 -0.04
N TYR A 27 -17.58 27.84 0.79
CA TYR A 27 -18.92 27.43 0.35
C TYR A 27 -19.59 28.51 -0.50
N ARG A 28 -19.67 29.75 0.00
CA ARG A 28 -20.28 30.87 -0.74
C ARG A 28 -19.61 31.12 -2.10
N LYS A 29 -18.27 31.06 -2.14
CA LYS A 29 -17.50 31.25 -3.39
C LYS A 29 -17.78 30.13 -4.41
N LYS A 30 -17.85 28.87 -3.96
CA LYS A 30 -18.13 27.73 -4.84
C LYS A 30 -19.59 27.67 -5.26
N ALA A 31 -20.52 27.93 -4.36
CA ALA A 31 -21.95 28.01 -4.63
C ALA A 31 -22.26 29.03 -5.74
N LEU A 32 -21.67 30.23 -5.69
CA LEU A 32 -21.83 31.24 -6.74
C LEU A 32 -21.24 30.82 -8.08
N LYS A 33 -20.12 30.08 -8.07
CA LYS A 33 -19.43 29.64 -9.29
C LYS A 33 -20.17 28.51 -10.02
N TYR A 34 -20.80 27.61 -9.26
CA TYR A 34 -21.46 26.42 -9.77
C TYR A 34 -22.99 26.45 -9.60
N HIS A 35 -23.57 27.64 -9.38
CA HIS A 35 -25.01 27.77 -9.18
C HIS A 35 -25.78 27.31 -10.45
N PRO A 36 -26.83 26.48 -10.32
CA PRO A 36 -27.55 25.92 -11.47
C PRO A 36 -28.20 26.99 -12.35
N ASP A 37 -28.65 28.10 -11.75
CA ASP A 37 -29.23 29.26 -12.47
C ASP A 37 -28.25 29.93 -13.45
N LYS A 38 -26.97 30.05 -13.07
CA LYS A 38 -25.94 30.73 -13.90
C LYS A 38 -25.18 29.78 -14.79
N ASN A 39 -25.21 28.49 -14.49
CA ASN A 39 -24.44 27.47 -15.19
C ASN A 39 -25.29 26.19 -15.35
N PRO A 40 -26.08 26.08 -16.43
CA PRO A 40 -27.01 24.97 -16.65
C PRO A 40 -26.30 23.66 -17.10
N SER A 41 -25.02 23.50 -16.78
CA SER A 41 -24.29 22.26 -17.10
C SER A 41 -24.56 21.18 -16.05
N PRO A 42 -24.76 19.92 -16.46
CA PRO A 42 -25.00 18.81 -15.52
C PRO A 42 -23.80 18.55 -14.59
N SER A 43 -22.60 19.01 -14.98
CA SER A 43 -21.42 18.97 -14.13
C SER A 43 -21.44 20.01 -13.01
N ALA A 44 -21.98 21.22 -13.27
CA ALA A 44 -22.08 22.26 -12.25
C ALA A 44 -23.08 21.88 -11.14
N GLU A 45 -24.20 21.28 -11.52
CA GLU A 45 -25.21 20.76 -10.58
C GLU A 45 -24.61 19.73 -9.61
N LYS A 46 -23.89 18.73 -10.13
CA LYS A 46 -23.22 17.71 -9.30
C LYS A 46 -22.19 18.32 -8.35
N ILE A 47 -21.39 19.28 -8.83
CA ILE A 47 -20.40 19.96 -7.99
C ILE A 47 -21.10 20.78 -6.90
N PHE A 48 -22.20 21.44 -7.22
CA PHE A 48 -22.99 22.21 -6.25
C PHE A 48 -23.61 21.31 -5.17
N GLU A 49 -24.14 20.16 -5.56
CA GLU A 49 -24.65 19.15 -4.63
C GLU A 49 -23.55 18.67 -3.68
N ASP A 50 -22.39 18.30 -4.22
CA ASP A 50 -21.22 17.87 -3.44
C ASP A 50 -20.76 18.96 -2.46
N VAL A 51 -20.70 20.22 -2.92
CA VAL A 51 -20.32 21.38 -2.09
C VAL A 51 -21.33 21.64 -0.98
N SER A 52 -22.61 21.41 -1.24
CA SER A 52 -23.69 21.57 -0.24
C SER A 52 -23.63 20.47 0.82
N LYS A 53 -23.47 19.21 0.42
CA LYS A 53 -23.24 18.08 1.34
C LYS A 53 -21.99 18.30 2.19
N ALA A 54 -20.89 18.75 1.58
CA ALA A 54 -19.66 19.04 2.29
C ALA A 54 -19.84 20.14 3.36
N TYR A 55 -20.58 21.20 3.03
CA TYR A 55 -20.88 22.26 3.99
C TYR A 55 -21.77 21.77 5.13
N GLU A 56 -22.79 20.96 4.87
CA GLU A 56 -23.66 20.39 5.91
C GLU A 56 -22.87 19.57 6.96
N VAL A 57 -21.92 18.76 6.49
CA VAL A 57 -21.08 17.94 7.38
C VAL A 57 -20.02 18.77 8.12
N LEU A 58 -19.49 19.84 7.50
CA LEU A 58 -18.39 20.62 8.07
C LEU A 58 -18.83 21.90 8.82
N ALA A 59 -20.08 22.32 8.67
CA ALA A 59 -20.61 23.55 9.28
C ALA A 59 -20.85 23.40 10.79
N ASP A 60 -21.36 22.25 11.23
CA ASP A 60 -21.60 21.97 12.64
C ASP A 60 -20.37 21.29 13.26
N PRO A 61 -19.83 21.81 14.38
CA PRO A 61 -18.70 21.17 15.07
C PRO A 61 -18.98 19.72 15.47
N VAL A 62 -20.22 19.34 15.80
CA VAL A 62 -20.54 17.97 16.22
C VAL A 62 -20.43 17.00 15.04
N THR A 63 -21.06 17.32 13.91
CA THR A 63 -20.99 16.50 12.69
C THR A 63 -19.58 16.47 12.11
N ARG A 64 -18.84 17.58 12.16
CA ARG A 64 -17.42 17.65 11.77
C ARG A 64 -16.56 16.73 12.62
N ALA A 65 -16.70 16.76 13.94
CA ALA A 65 -15.94 15.89 14.84
C ALA A 65 -16.24 14.40 14.58
N ALA A 66 -17.51 14.06 14.33
CA ALA A 66 -17.90 12.69 13.97
C ALA A 66 -17.28 12.25 12.63
N PHE A 67 -17.23 13.14 11.64
CA PHE A 67 -16.57 12.89 10.37
C PHE A 67 -15.06 12.70 10.54
N ASP A 68 -14.39 13.61 11.24
CA ASP A 68 -12.95 13.55 11.48
C ASP A 68 -12.57 12.28 12.27
N ASN A 69 -13.38 11.88 13.25
CA ASN A 69 -13.18 10.63 13.98
C ASN A 69 -13.27 9.41 13.04
N LYS A 70 -14.29 9.33 12.18
CA LYS A 70 -14.41 8.26 11.18
C LYS A 70 -13.20 8.19 10.26
N VAL A 71 -12.70 9.34 9.79
CA VAL A 71 -11.50 9.40 8.95
C VAL A 71 -10.29 8.89 9.72
N ASN A 72 -10.10 9.30 10.96
CA ASN A 72 -8.98 8.87 11.79
C ASN A 72 -9.01 7.35 12.07
N ILE A 73 -10.18 6.78 12.36
CA ILE A 73 -10.34 5.34 12.55
C ILE A 73 -9.93 4.58 11.28
N LYS A 74 -10.33 5.07 10.10
CA LYS A 74 -9.93 4.45 8.82
C LYS A 74 -8.41 4.50 8.62
N VAL A 75 -7.78 5.65 8.89
CA VAL A 75 -6.32 5.80 8.81
C VAL A 75 -5.62 4.81 9.75
N GLN A 76 -6.08 4.71 11.00
CA GLN A 76 -5.53 3.75 11.97
C GLN A 76 -5.69 2.29 11.52
N ALA A 77 -6.81 1.94 10.89
CA ALA A 77 -7.03 0.59 10.36
C ALA A 77 -6.08 0.27 9.20
N ILE A 78 -5.82 1.24 8.32
CA ILE A 78 -4.86 1.11 7.22
C ILE A 78 -3.46 0.91 7.78
N GLU A 79 -3.00 1.81 8.66
CA GLU A 79 -1.68 1.71 9.29
C GLU A 79 -1.47 0.37 10.01
N ARG A 80 -2.50 -0.10 10.71
CA ARG A 80 -2.48 -1.41 11.38
C ARG A 80 -2.27 -2.54 10.37
N THR A 81 -2.98 -2.51 9.24
CA THR A 81 -2.88 -3.53 8.20
C THR A 81 -1.49 -3.54 7.57
N GLU A 82 -0.95 -2.36 7.22
CA GLU A 82 0.41 -2.21 6.69
C GLU A 82 1.49 -2.73 7.65
N ARG A 83 1.32 -2.48 8.96
CA ARG A 83 2.20 -3.04 9.99
C ARG A 83 2.16 -4.57 10.03
N TYR A 84 0.98 -5.17 9.93
CA TYR A 84 0.87 -6.64 9.87
C TYR A 84 1.47 -7.21 8.58
N ASP A 85 1.24 -6.56 7.45
CA ASP A 85 1.75 -7.00 6.16
C ASP A 85 3.27 -6.90 6.08
N SER A 86 3.86 -5.80 6.58
CA SER A 86 5.30 -5.64 6.67
C SER A 86 5.96 -6.64 7.62
N ALA A 87 5.36 -6.90 8.79
CA ALA A 87 5.86 -7.92 9.72
C ALA A 87 5.79 -9.33 9.13
N ARG A 88 4.69 -9.65 8.44
CA ARG A 88 4.50 -10.93 7.74
C ARG A 88 5.51 -11.11 6.62
N LYS A 89 5.76 -10.05 5.83
CA LYS A 89 6.76 -10.05 4.76
C LYS A 89 8.16 -10.34 5.32
N LYS A 90 8.55 -9.67 6.40
CA LYS A 90 9.85 -9.92 7.05
C LYS A 90 9.99 -11.36 7.54
N MET A 91 8.96 -11.90 8.19
CA MET A 91 8.96 -13.29 8.64
C MET A 91 9.10 -14.29 7.48
N LYS A 92 8.41 -14.01 6.36
CA LYS A 92 8.50 -14.83 5.16
C LYS A 92 9.92 -14.81 4.56
N GLU A 93 10.51 -13.64 4.43
CA GLU A 93 11.89 -13.48 3.94
C GLU A 93 12.90 -14.18 4.85
N ASP A 94 12.74 -14.07 6.17
CA ASP A 94 13.57 -14.77 7.15
C ASP A 94 13.45 -16.30 7.02
N LEU A 95 12.25 -16.82 6.77
CA LEU A 95 12.00 -18.25 6.55
C LEU A 95 12.65 -18.73 5.24
N GLU A 96 12.39 -18.02 4.13
CA GLU A 96 12.92 -18.36 2.81
C GLU A 96 14.46 -18.38 2.79
N ARG A 97 15.09 -17.42 3.49
CA ARG A 97 16.55 -17.39 3.64
C ARG A 97 17.05 -18.66 4.31
N ARG A 98 16.50 -19.05 5.47
CA ARG A 98 16.92 -20.27 6.18
C ARG A 98 16.69 -21.52 5.34
N GLU A 99 15.56 -21.61 4.66
CA GLU A 99 15.28 -22.74 3.76
C GLU A 99 16.28 -22.80 2.60
N SER A 100 16.67 -21.65 2.06
CA SER A 100 17.66 -21.58 0.98
C SER A 100 19.07 -21.95 1.45
N GLU A 101 19.49 -21.47 2.62
CA GLU A 101 20.78 -21.80 3.24
C GLU A 101 20.87 -23.30 3.53
N PHE A 102 19.81 -23.88 4.09
CA PHE A 102 19.73 -25.32 4.35
C PHE A 102 19.80 -26.15 3.06
N LYS A 103 19.09 -25.72 2.00
CA LYS A 103 19.17 -26.39 0.68
C LYS A 103 20.56 -26.27 0.08
N GLN A 104 21.20 -25.10 0.15
CA GLN A 104 22.55 -24.89 -0.34
C GLN A 104 23.57 -25.76 0.40
N GLN A 105 23.47 -25.88 1.73
CA GLN A 105 24.32 -26.78 2.52
C GLN A 105 24.18 -28.23 2.07
N GLN A 106 22.95 -28.75 1.98
CA GLN A 106 22.74 -30.12 1.52
C GLN A 106 23.26 -30.35 0.09
N GLN A 107 23.12 -29.35 -0.78
CA GLN A 107 23.57 -29.45 -2.16
C GLN A 107 25.10 -29.41 -2.25
N ALA A 108 25.74 -28.53 -1.48
CA ALA A 108 27.20 -28.47 -1.35
C ALA A 108 27.78 -29.73 -0.70
N GLU A 109 27.13 -30.31 0.31
CA GLU A 109 27.53 -31.58 0.91
C GLU A 109 27.41 -32.73 -0.09
N LYS A 110 26.31 -32.80 -0.84
CA LYS A 110 26.14 -33.80 -1.91
C LYS A 110 27.19 -33.64 -2.99
N GLU A 111 27.49 -32.41 -3.41
CA GLU A 111 28.50 -32.11 -4.41
C GLU A 111 29.91 -32.42 -3.91
N ALA A 112 30.22 -32.10 -2.66
CA ALA A 112 31.49 -32.46 -2.02
C ALA A 112 31.65 -33.97 -1.88
N ALA A 113 30.57 -34.69 -1.51
CA ALA A 113 30.57 -36.15 -1.44
C ALA A 113 30.77 -36.76 -2.84
N LEU A 114 30.08 -36.24 -3.86
CA LEU A 114 30.27 -36.67 -5.25
C LEU A 114 31.71 -36.41 -5.72
N LYS A 115 32.25 -35.24 -5.43
CA LYS A 115 33.64 -34.89 -5.75
C LYS A 115 34.63 -35.82 -5.06
N THR A 116 34.44 -36.09 -3.77
CA THR A 116 35.26 -37.03 -2.99
C THR A 116 35.18 -38.44 -3.57
N GLN A 117 34.00 -38.86 -4.04
CA GLN A 117 33.79 -40.14 -4.71
C GLN A 117 34.55 -40.24 -6.04
N TYR A 118 34.57 -39.19 -6.85
CA TYR A 118 35.33 -39.15 -8.10
C TYR A 118 36.85 -39.10 -7.87
N GLU A 119 37.31 -38.33 -6.88
CA GLU A 119 38.74 -38.25 -6.51
C GLU A 119 39.25 -39.57 -5.89
N ALA A 120 38.42 -40.27 -5.12
CA ALA A 120 38.73 -41.61 -4.62
C ALA A 120 38.66 -42.70 -5.73
N GLY A 121 38.00 -42.41 -6.84
CA GLY A 121 37.85 -43.31 -7.99
C GLY A 121 39.01 -43.25 -9.00
N ASP A 122 39.95 -42.32 -8.86
CA ASP A 122 41.02 -42.09 -9.84
C ASP A 122 42.38 -42.66 -9.39
N PHE A 123 42.44 -43.98 -9.26
CA PHE A 123 43.69 -44.74 -9.03
C PHE A 123 43.91 -45.90 -10.02
N SER A 124 43.25 -45.93 -11.19
CA SER A 124 43.44 -47.06 -12.13
C SER A 124 43.58 -46.76 -13.63
N ALA A 125 43.77 -45.51 -14.07
CA ALA A 125 43.69 -45.21 -15.51
C ALA A 125 44.99 -44.86 -16.28
N ILE A 126 46.21 -44.83 -15.70
CA ILE A 126 47.40 -44.40 -16.48
C ILE A 126 48.67 -45.24 -16.30
N ALA A 127 48.59 -46.56 -16.16
CA ALA A 127 49.83 -47.33 -16.00
C ALA A 127 49.89 -48.74 -16.63
N TYR A 128 49.16 -49.06 -17.70
CA TYR A 128 49.45 -50.30 -18.44
C TYR A 128 49.26 -50.15 -19.96
N ASN A 129 50.14 -49.35 -20.58
CA ASN A 129 50.55 -49.56 -21.98
C ASN A 129 52.08 -49.64 -22.00
N ARG A 130 52.61 -50.78 -21.55
CA ARG A 130 54.00 -51.18 -21.79
C ARG A 130 54.01 -52.67 -22.10
N CYS A 131 53.59 -52.99 -23.30
CA CYS A 131 53.75 -54.33 -23.87
C CYS A 131 54.03 -54.15 -25.35
N GLU A 132 55.30 -54.20 -25.75
CA GLU A 132 55.69 -54.75 -27.05
C GLU A 132 57.00 -55.56 -26.86
N PRO A 133 57.08 -56.77 -27.46
CA PRO A 133 58.19 -57.72 -27.33
C PRO A 133 59.43 -57.37 -28.17
#